data_AF-A0A0K9CN65-F1
#
_entry.id   AF-A0A0K9CN65-F1
#
_cell.length_a   1.000
_cell.length_b   1.000
_cell.length_c   1.000
_cell.angle_alpha   90.00
_cell.angle_beta   90.00
_cell.angle_gamma   90.00
#
_symmetry.space_group_name_H-M   'P 1'
#
loop_
_entity.id
_entity.type
_entity.pdbx_description
1 polymer ?
#
loop_
_entity_poly.entity_id
_entity_poly.type
_entity_poly.pdbx_seq_one_letter_code
_entity_poly.pdbx_strand_id
1 'polypeptide(L)' 'MEQEKMKYLENLVGKTPMLELVFDYKGEERRIFVKNESYNLTGSIKDRMAFYTLKKAYEKGEIKKGASIVEATSG' A
#
# COMPACT_ATOMS: atom_id res chain seq x y z
N MET A 1 -1.99 -1.05 23.16
CA MET A 1 -2.37 -2.31 22.46
C MET A 1 -2.73 -2.07 21.00
N GLU A 2 -3.79 -1.33 20.67
CA GLU A 2 -4.23 -1.16 19.28
C GLU A 2 -3.24 -0.36 18.42
N GLN A 3 -2.66 0.71 18.98
CA GLN A 3 -1.66 1.54 18.30
C GLN A 3 -0.34 0.79 18.03
N GLU A 4 0.10 -0.04 18.97
CA GLU A 4 1.28 -0.89 18.83
C GLU A 4 1.07 -2.00 17.79
N LYS A 5 -0.13 -2.60 17.77
CA LYS A 5 -0.54 -3.55 16.74
C LYS A 5 -0.49 -2.92 15.35
N MET A 6 -1.04 -1.71 15.18
CA MET A 6 -0.97 -0.99 13.90
C MET A 6 0.48 -0.69 13.50
N LYS A 7 1.34 -0.36 14.47
CA LYS A 7 2.76 -0.11 14.18
C LYS A 7 3.49 -1.36 13.69
N TYR A 8 3.19 -2.51 14.25
CA TYR A 8 3.76 -3.78 13.80
C TYR A 8 3.26 -4.18 12.39
N LEU A 9 1.94 -4.07 12.16
CA LEU A 9 1.31 -4.43 10.87
C LEU A 9 1.72 -3.52 9.71
N GLU A 10 2.13 -2.27 9.97
CA GLU A 10 2.67 -1.35 8.96
C GLU A 10 3.86 -1.96 8.19
N ASN A 11 4.60 -2.90 8.79
CA ASN A 11 5.72 -3.57 8.12
C ASN A 11 5.31 -4.52 6.99
N LEU A 12 4.03 -4.85 6.88
CA LEU A 12 3.50 -5.69 5.79
C LEU A 12 3.24 -4.89 4.51
N VAL A 13 3.34 -3.56 4.55
CA VAL A 13 3.03 -2.69 3.41
C VAL A 13 4.14 -1.66 3.18
N GLY A 14 4.32 -1.34 1.91
CA GLY A 14 5.25 -0.34 1.43
C GLY A 14 6.72 -0.73 1.51
N LYS A 15 7.60 0.27 1.61
CA LYS A 15 9.07 0.11 1.48
C LYS A 15 9.49 -0.67 0.23
N THR A 16 8.69 -0.56 -0.84
CA THR A 16 8.86 -1.23 -2.13
C THR A 16 10.12 -0.75 -2.85
N PRO A 17 10.71 -1.52 -3.78
CA PRO A 17 11.82 -1.06 -4.60
C PRO A 17 11.45 0.16 -5.47
N MET A 18 12.40 1.07 -5.67
CA MET A 18 12.37 2.05 -6.75
C MET A 18 13.34 1.56 -7.82
N LEU A 19 12.88 1.46 -9.07
CA LEU A 19 13.65 0.98 -10.21
C LEU A 19 13.91 2.15 -11.14
N GLU A 20 15.14 2.30 -11.61
CA GLU A 20 15.47 3.11 -12.78
C GLU A 20 15.39 2.22 -14.01
N LEU A 21 14.49 2.54 -14.93
CA LEU A 21 14.35 1.83 -16.20
C LEU A 21 14.95 2.72 -17.29
N VAL A 22 16.06 2.26 -17.89
CA VAL A 22 16.73 2.91 -19.01
C VAL A 22 16.25 2.25 -20.31
N PHE A 23 15.88 3.04 -21.30
CA PHE A 23 15.33 2.55 -22.58
C PHE A 23 15.54 3.58 -23.70
N ASP A 24 15.55 3.12 -24.94
CA ASP A 24 15.60 3.98 -26.12
C ASP A 24 14.20 4.45 -26.57
N TYR A 25 14.09 5.73 -26.92
CA TYR A 25 12.91 6.27 -27.58
C TYR A 25 13.30 7.23 -28.69
N LYS A 26 12.97 6.87 -29.94
CA LYS A 26 13.33 7.64 -31.16
C LYS A 26 14.84 7.89 -31.32
N GLY A 27 15.67 6.93 -30.92
CA GLY A 27 17.13 7.02 -31.02
C GLY A 27 17.79 7.85 -29.92
N GLU A 28 17.04 8.24 -28.88
CA GLU A 28 17.58 8.88 -27.68
C GLU A 28 17.41 7.96 -26.48
N GLU A 29 18.49 7.76 -25.70
CA GLU A 29 18.42 7.08 -24.41
C GLU A 29 17.61 7.92 -23.42
N ARG A 30 16.61 7.32 -22.80
CA ARG A 30 15.73 7.92 -21.80
C ARG A 30 15.68 7.04 -20.57
N ARG A 31 15.20 7.61 -19.46
CA ARG A 31 14.96 6.89 -18.22
C ARG A 31 13.66 7.29 -17.55
N ILE A 32 13.07 6.34 -16.84
CA ILE A 32 11.94 6.57 -15.92
C ILE A 32 12.22 5.89 -14.58
N PHE A 33 11.67 6.47 -13.51
CA PHE A 33 11.71 5.88 -12.18
C PHE A 33 10.35 5.29 -11.83
N VAL A 34 10.33 4.04 -11.40
CA VAL A 34 9.09 3.29 -11.11
C VAL A 34 9.15 2.65 -9.73
N LYS A 35 8.09 2.81 -8.94
CA LYS A 35 7.89 2.08 -7.69
C LYS A 35 7.23 0.73 -7.97
N ASN A 36 7.92 -0.38 -7.67
CA ASN A 36 7.35 -1.72 -7.87
C ASN A 36 6.46 -2.14 -6.69
N GLU A 37 5.17 -1.83 -6.80
CA GLU A 37 4.18 -2.04 -5.74
C GLU A 37 3.67 -3.49 -5.60
N SER A 38 4.21 -4.45 -6.35
CA SER A 38 3.95 -5.87 -6.12
C SER A 38 4.53 -6.38 -4.80
N TYR A 39 5.46 -5.65 -4.18
CA TYR A 39 6.10 -6.01 -2.90
C TYR A 39 5.28 -5.55 -1.68
N ASN A 40 3.96 -5.63 -1.77
CA ASN A 40 3.04 -5.42 -0.64
C ASN A 40 2.35 -6.75 -0.28
N LEU A 41 1.70 -6.81 0.89
CA LEU A 41 1.07 -8.00 1.48
C LEU A 41 0.28 -8.89 0.50
N THR A 42 -0.57 -8.33 -0.35
CA THR A 42 -1.42 -9.05 -1.31
C THR A 42 -0.97 -8.85 -2.76
N GLY A 43 0.20 -8.23 -2.97
CA GLY A 43 0.78 -8.06 -4.30
C GLY A 43 0.34 -6.80 -5.03
N SER A 44 -0.29 -5.83 -4.36
CA SER A 44 -0.73 -4.60 -5.02
C SER A 44 -0.55 -3.33 -4.18
N ILE A 45 -0.58 -2.18 -4.85
CA ILE A 45 -0.55 -0.86 -4.19
C ILE A 45 -1.74 -0.66 -3.21
N LYS A 46 -2.83 -1.42 -3.36
CA LYS A 46 -4.05 -1.27 -2.56
C LYS A 46 -3.84 -1.62 -1.10
N ASP A 47 -2.86 -2.47 -0.77
CA ASP A 47 -2.56 -2.82 0.62
C ASP A 47 -2.19 -1.60 1.47
N ARG A 48 -1.46 -0.63 0.90
CA ARG A 48 -1.12 0.63 1.58
C ARG A 48 -2.37 1.42 1.94
N MET A 49 -3.29 1.50 0.98
CA MET A 49 -4.54 2.23 1.14
C MET A 49 -5.43 1.54 2.18
N ALA A 50 -5.65 0.24 2.03
CA ALA A 50 -6.47 -0.54 2.96
C ALA A 50 -5.94 -0.45 4.39
N PHE A 51 -4.63 -0.61 4.58
CA PHE A 51 -3.98 -0.46 5.88
C PHE A 51 -4.17 0.95 6.46
N TYR A 52 -3.88 2.00 5.67
CA TYR A 52 -4.00 3.37 6.14
C TYR A 52 -5.44 3.75 6.52
N THR A 53 -6.40 3.37 5.68
CA THR A 53 -7.83 3.63 5.90
C THR A 53 -8.30 2.98 7.19
N LEU A 54 -8.00 1.69 7.40
CA LEU A 54 -8.39 0.99 8.62
C LEU A 54 -7.67 1.57 9.84
N LYS A 55 -6.35 1.77 9.78
CA LYS A 55 -5.57 2.38 10.86
C LYS A 55 -6.20 3.71 11.30
N LYS A 56 -6.56 4.58 10.35
CA LYS A 56 -7.21 5.87 10.64
C LYS A 56 -8.60 5.72 11.22
N ALA A 57 -9.42 4.80 10.71
CA ALA A 57 -10.74 4.54 11.27
C ALA A 57 -10.66 4.06 12.73
N TYR A 58 -9.68 3.21 13.06
CA TYR A 58 -9.41 2.80 14.44
C TYR A 58 -8.90 3.95 15.31
N GLU A 59 -7.94 4.76 14.83
CA GLU A 59 -7.40 5.93 15.56
C GLU A 59 -8.50 6.96 15.90
N LYS A 60 -9.48 7.14 15.01
CA LYS A 60 -10.58 8.09 15.19
C LYS A 60 -11.80 7.50 15.89
N GLY A 61 -11.82 6.18 16.15
CA GLY A 61 -13.00 5.50 16.70
C GLY A 61 -14.18 5.39 15.73
N GLU A 62 -13.95 5.54 14.43
CA GLU A 62 -14.96 5.42 13.36
C GLU A 62 -15.39 3.96 13.15
N ILE A 63 -14.57 2.99 13.56
CA ILE A 63 -14.86 1.54 13.51
C ILE A 63 -14.70 0.90 14.89
N LYS A 64 -15.58 -0.07 15.20
CA LYS A 64 -15.54 -0.83 16.46
C LYS A 64 -15.06 -2.26 16.23
N LYS A 65 -14.54 -2.89 17.28
CA LYS A 65 -14.18 -4.32 17.25
C LYS A 65 -15.40 -5.16 16.83
N GLY A 66 -15.21 -6.00 15.81
CA GLY A 66 -16.25 -6.89 15.28
C GLY A 66 -17.21 -6.23 14.28
N ALA A 67 -17.01 -4.95 13.94
CA ALA A 67 -17.79 -4.31 12.88
C ALA A 67 -17.50 -4.96 11.51
N SER A 68 -18.53 -5.07 10.68
CA SER A 68 -18.38 -5.50 9.29
C SER A 68 -17.74 -4.39 8.46
N ILE A 69 -16.72 -4.75 7.68
CA ILE A 69 -16.15 -3.87 6.64
C ILE A 69 -16.87 -4.25 5.34
N VAL A 70 -17.50 -3.26 4.70
CA VAL A 70 -18.26 -3.46 3.46
C VAL A 70 -17.67 -2.54 2.40
N GLU A 71 -17.39 -3.10 1.23
CA GLU A 71 -16.90 -2.38 0.06
C GLU A 71 -17.38 -3.10 -1.21
N ALA A 72 -17.63 -2.35 -2.29
CA ALA A 72 -17.93 -2.91 -3.60
C ALA A 72 -16.64 -2.89 -4.45
N THR A 73 -16.13 -4.07 -4.81
CA THR A 73 -14.93 -4.18 -5.63
C THR A 73 -14.91 -5.46 -6.47
N SER A 74 -14.30 -5.41 -7.65
CA SER A 74 -13.95 -6.59 -8.46
C SER A 74 -12.51 -7.07 -8.23
N GLY A 75 -11.74 -6.34 -7.42
CA GLY A 75 -10.28 -6.42 -7.27
C GLY A 75 -9.66 -5.05 -7.02
#